data_AF-A0A1G3R9I7-F1
#
_entry.id   AF-A0A1G3R9I7-F1
#
_cell.length_a   1.000
_cell.length_b   1.000
_cell.length_c   1.000
_cell.angle_alpha   90.00
_cell.angle_beta   90.00
_cell.angle_gamma   90.00
#
_symmetry.space_group_name_H-M   'P 1'
#
loop_
_entity.id
_entity.type
_entity.pdbx_description
1 polymer ?
#
loop_
_entity_poly.entity_id
_entity_poly.type
_entity_poly.pdbx_seq_one_letter_code
_entity_poly.pdbx_strand_id
1 'polypeptide(L)'
;MRNKLGWILAVALVLASPLFAFDRQDFDRIADFSVTIKTLAGLSEAGALSGRLLLLDGTVASVQFLEAAESPFAVELELAGGEWIGTEEVKIYLCRVRFRGPEYARRFPRRAPRTPGPGEIVVNDRILVVARLAGRTRAEDGTPLWVLEGLHVRALR
;
A
#
# COMPACT_ATOMS: atom_id res chain seq x y z
N MET A 1 -26.66 38.49 -34.87
CA MET A 1 -25.47 38.69 -33.99
C MET A 1 -25.44 37.81 -32.73
N ARG A 2 -26.36 36.84 -32.56
CA ARG A 2 -26.50 36.02 -31.32
C ARG A 2 -25.55 34.79 -31.26
N ASN A 3 -24.97 34.36 -32.39
CA ASN A 3 -24.12 33.17 -32.46
C ASN A 3 -22.62 33.44 -32.18
N LYS A 4 -22.18 34.71 -32.25
CA LYS A 4 -20.77 35.08 -32.01
C LYS A 4 -20.42 35.11 -30.52
N LEU A 5 -21.39 35.40 -29.65
CA LEU A 5 -21.18 35.46 -28.20
C LEU A 5 -20.96 34.06 -27.58
N GLY A 6 -21.66 33.04 -28.10
CA GLY A 6 -21.47 31.65 -27.67
C GLY A 6 -20.10 31.09 -28.03
N TRP A 7 -19.55 31.48 -29.18
CA TRP A 7 -18.19 31.09 -29.59
C TRP A 7 -17.11 31.74 -28.72
N ILE A 8 -17.28 33.00 -28.34
CA ILE A 8 -16.34 33.69 -27.44
C ILE A 8 -16.36 33.04 -26.05
N LEU A 9 -17.55 32.65 -25.56
CA LEU A 9 -17.67 31.96 -24.27
C LEU A 9 -17.05 30.55 -24.30
N ALA A 10 -17.23 29.81 -25.40
CA ALA A 10 -16.64 28.48 -25.57
C ALA A 10 -15.10 28.54 -25.66
N VAL A 11 -14.55 29.52 -26.39
CA VAL A 11 -13.10 29.74 -26.48
C VAL A 11 -12.53 30.19 -25.14
N ALA A 12 -13.23 31.04 -24.39
CA ALA A 12 -12.83 31.44 -23.04
C ALA A 12 -12.84 30.26 -22.06
N LEU A 13 -13.78 29.32 -22.17
CA LEU A 13 -13.83 28.12 -21.32
C LEU A 13 -12.70 27.12 -21.62
N VAL A 14 -12.31 27.00 -22.89
CA VAL A 14 -11.16 26.17 -23.32
C VAL A 14 -9.82 26.81 -22.93
N LEU A 15 -9.71 28.13 -22.94
CA LEU A 15 -8.49 28.87 -22.54
C LEU A 15 -8.37 29.08 -21.02
N ALA A 16 -9.46 29.07 -20.27
CA ALA A 16 -9.50 29.16 -18.80
C ALA A 16 -9.35 27.80 -18.11
N SER A 17 -8.86 26.78 -18.83
CA SER A 17 -8.59 25.44 -18.32
C SER A 17 -7.11 25.26 -17.97
N PRO A 18 -6.56 25.79 -16.85
CA PRO A 18 -5.42 25.15 -16.22
C PRO A 18 -6.00 23.94 -15.46
N LEU A 19 -6.47 22.92 -16.19
CA LEU A 19 -7.06 21.73 -15.60
C LEU A 19 -5.95 20.91 -14.97
N PHE A 20 -5.63 21.23 -13.71
CA PHE A 20 -4.92 20.40 -12.75
C PHE A 20 -3.89 19.45 -13.38
N ALA A 21 -2.83 20.01 -13.95
CA ALA A 21 -1.65 19.22 -14.21
C ALA A 21 -1.10 18.84 -12.82
N PHE A 22 -1.52 17.68 -12.30
CA PHE A 22 -0.84 17.04 -11.19
C PHE A 22 0.60 16.86 -11.63
N ASP A 23 1.46 17.75 -11.16
CA ASP A 23 2.87 17.67 -11.50
C ASP A 23 3.45 16.46 -10.77
N ARG A 24 4.46 15.85 -11.38
CA ARG A 24 5.21 14.75 -10.78
C ARG A 24 5.73 15.14 -9.40
N GLN A 25 6.14 16.41 -9.23
CA GLN A 25 6.65 16.93 -7.97
C GLN A 25 5.59 16.93 -6.86
N ASP A 26 4.33 17.19 -7.19
CA ASP A 26 3.22 17.13 -6.22
C ASP A 26 2.94 15.69 -5.79
N PHE A 27 3.04 14.74 -6.74
CA PHE A 27 2.86 13.32 -6.44
C PHE A 27 4.00 12.78 -5.56
N ASP A 28 5.25 13.08 -5.91
CA ASP A 28 6.47 12.65 -5.18
C ASP A 28 6.53 13.26 -3.76
N ARG A 29 5.78 14.35 -3.50
CA ARG A 29 5.62 14.90 -2.14
C ARG A 29 4.76 14.01 -1.26
N ILE A 30 3.73 13.38 -1.84
CA ILE A 30 2.72 12.61 -1.12
C ILE A 30 3.10 11.14 -1.04
N ALA A 31 3.64 10.58 -2.13
CA ALA A 31 3.95 9.17 -2.26
C ALA A 31 5.46 8.95 -2.42
N ASP A 32 5.99 8.01 -1.64
CA ASP A 32 7.38 7.60 -1.69
C ASP A 32 7.48 6.18 -2.28
N PHE A 33 8.03 6.11 -3.49
CA PHE A 33 8.26 4.86 -4.21
C PHE A 33 9.65 4.26 -3.93
N SER A 34 10.51 4.99 -3.22
CA SER A 34 11.90 4.55 -2.97
C SER A 34 12.02 3.66 -1.72
N VAL A 35 11.00 3.66 -0.87
CA VAL A 35 10.97 2.90 0.37
C VAL A 35 10.68 1.44 0.06
N THR A 36 11.54 0.55 0.56
CA THR A 36 11.36 -0.89 0.50
C THR A 36 11.16 -1.46 1.91
N ILE A 37 10.75 -2.73 2.03
CA ILE A 37 10.67 -3.41 3.34
C ILE A 37 12.05 -3.43 4.04
N LYS A 38 13.14 -3.55 3.28
CA LYS A 38 14.51 -3.40 3.78
C LYS A 38 14.76 -2.00 4.36
N THR A 39 14.37 -0.96 3.62
CA THR A 39 14.51 0.44 4.08
C THR A 39 13.77 0.64 5.40
N LEU A 40 12.56 0.08 5.53
CA LEU A 40 11.80 0.11 6.78
C LEU A 40 12.54 -0.61 7.90
N ALA A 41 13.02 -1.83 7.67
CA ALA A 41 13.72 -2.61 8.69
C ALA A 41 14.99 -1.91 9.22
N GLY A 42 15.68 -1.12 8.39
CA GLY A 42 16.83 -0.31 8.79
C GLY A 42 16.49 1.03 9.45
N LEU A 43 15.23 1.45 9.45
CA LEU A 43 14.83 2.76 9.91
C LEU A 43 14.73 2.82 11.45
N SER A 44 15.48 3.72 12.08
CA SER A 44 15.51 3.92 13.53
C SER A 44 14.40 4.82 14.07
N GLU A 45 13.82 5.70 13.25
CA GLU A 45 12.71 6.59 13.61
C GLU A 45 11.82 6.90 12.40
N ALA A 46 10.54 7.20 12.64
CA ALA A 46 9.57 7.44 11.58
C ALA A 46 9.86 8.71 10.74
N GLY A 47 10.58 9.69 11.32
CA GLY A 47 10.80 11.06 10.85
C GLY A 47 10.41 11.35 9.40
N ALA A 48 11.27 10.97 8.46
CA ALA A 48 11.11 11.31 7.04
C ALA A 48 9.91 10.64 6.33
N LEU A 49 9.35 9.56 6.89
CA LEU A 49 8.24 8.81 6.31
C LEU A 49 6.88 9.14 6.95
N SER A 50 6.88 9.90 8.04
CA SER A 50 5.66 10.31 8.72
C SER A 50 4.74 11.11 7.80
N GLY A 51 3.50 10.66 7.64
CA GLY A 51 2.49 11.32 6.81
C GLY A 51 2.59 11.05 5.32
N ARG A 52 3.61 10.29 4.86
CA ARG A 52 3.75 9.89 3.46
C ARG A 52 3.00 8.60 3.16
N LEU A 53 2.52 8.48 1.92
CA LEU A 53 2.08 7.22 1.35
C LEU A 53 3.31 6.44 0.88
N LEU A 54 3.40 5.19 1.30
CA LEU A 54 4.46 4.27 0.90
C LEU A 54 3.87 3.28 -0.09
N LEU A 55 4.54 3.11 -1.23
CA LEU A 55 4.23 2.02 -2.15
C LEU A 55 5.22 0.88 -1.90
N LEU A 56 4.74 -0.22 -1.33
CA LEU A 56 5.56 -1.36 -0.95
C LEU A 56 5.14 -2.60 -1.73
N ASP A 57 6.10 -3.37 -2.22
CA ASP A 57 5.85 -4.74 -2.66
C ASP A 57 6.49 -5.76 -1.70
N GLY A 58 5.87 -6.92 -1.60
CA GLY A 58 6.32 -7.98 -0.72
C GLY A 58 5.51 -9.25 -0.89
N THR A 59 5.98 -10.33 -0.27
CA THR A 59 5.26 -11.61 -0.23
C THR A 59 4.48 -11.72 1.07
N VAL A 60 3.22 -12.14 1.01
CA VAL A 60 2.39 -12.36 2.21
C VAL A 60 2.89 -13.58 2.96
N ALA A 61 3.57 -13.38 4.08
CA ALA A 61 4.07 -14.45 4.93
C ALA A 61 2.95 -15.04 5.81
N SER A 62 2.07 -14.18 6.32
CA SER A 62 0.93 -14.62 7.13
C SER A 62 -0.25 -13.64 7.03
N VAL A 63 -1.45 -14.15 7.33
CA VAL A 63 -2.71 -13.39 7.38
C VAL A 63 -3.37 -13.68 8.73
N GLN A 64 -3.50 -12.65 9.57
CA GLN A 64 -4.17 -12.72 10.87
C GLN A 64 -5.43 -11.87 10.87
N PHE A 65 -6.59 -12.50 11.04
CA PHE A 65 -7.85 -11.79 11.21
C PHE A 65 -7.95 -11.25 12.64
N LEU A 66 -7.94 -9.93 12.78
CA LEU A 66 -8.18 -9.26 14.06
C LEU A 66 -9.67 -9.17 14.35
N GLU A 67 -10.46 -8.86 13.31
CA GLU A 67 -11.92 -8.92 13.31
C GLU A 67 -12.41 -9.50 11.99
N ALA A 68 -13.17 -10.59 12.05
CA ALA A 68 -13.58 -11.35 10.87
C ALA A 68 -15.02 -11.07 10.39
N ALA A 69 -15.79 -10.28 11.16
CA ALA A 69 -17.09 -9.80 10.71
C ALA A 69 -16.91 -8.82 9.54
N GLU A 70 -17.87 -8.70 8.62
CA GLU A 70 -17.75 -7.73 7.52
C GLU A 70 -17.73 -6.27 8.04
N SER A 71 -18.36 -6.01 9.18
CA SER A 71 -18.34 -4.71 9.84
C SER A 71 -18.42 -4.88 11.36
N PRO A 72 -17.33 -4.65 12.12
CA PRO A 72 -16.02 -4.21 11.65
C PRO A 72 -15.17 -5.36 11.08
N PHE A 73 -14.57 -5.15 9.91
CA PHE A 73 -13.55 -6.04 9.36
C PHE A 73 -12.15 -5.48 9.63
N ALA A 74 -11.24 -6.33 10.12
CA ALA A 74 -9.85 -5.97 10.32
C ALA A 74 -8.91 -7.17 10.15
N VAL A 75 -7.83 -6.99 9.39
CA VAL A 75 -6.82 -8.01 9.14
C VAL A 75 -5.42 -7.40 9.24
N GLU A 76 -4.49 -8.17 9.79
CA GLU A 76 -3.06 -7.86 9.82
C GLU A 76 -2.33 -8.87 8.91
N LEU A 77 -1.56 -8.34 7.97
CA LEU A 77 -0.66 -9.12 7.12
C LEU A 77 0.76 -8.98 7.63
N GLU A 78 1.51 -10.06 7.62
CA GLU A 78 2.97 -9.99 7.67
C GLU A 78 3.50 -10.05 6.25
N LEU A 79 4.27 -9.04 5.85
CA LEU A 79 4.90 -8.96 4.54
C LEU A 79 6.39 -9.21 4.66
N ALA A 80 6.90 -10.08 3.80
CA ALA A 80 8.30 -10.40 3.67
C ALA A 80 8.89 -9.80 2.39
N GLY A 81 10.03 -9.13 2.53
CA GLY A 81 10.91 -8.73 1.44
C GLY A 81 12.24 -9.47 1.56
N GLY A 82 12.64 -10.19 0.52
CA GLY A 82 13.92 -10.90 0.46
C GLY A 82 14.95 -10.15 -0.37
N GLU A 83 16.21 -10.18 0.06
CA GLU A 83 17.36 -9.68 -0.71
C GLU A 83 18.47 -10.74 -0.71
N TRP A 84 19.08 -10.94 -1.87
CA TRP A 84 20.30 -11.74 -1.98
C TRP A 84 21.51 -10.92 -1.51
N ILE A 85 22.24 -11.47 -0.55
CA ILE A 85 23.53 -10.94 -0.10
C ILE A 85 24.62 -11.80 -0.75
N GLY A 86 25.19 -11.28 -1.84
CA GLY A 86 26.11 -12.03 -2.67
C GLY A 86 25.37 -13.13 -3.46
N THR A 87 25.90 -14.36 -3.44
CA THR A 87 25.34 -15.49 -4.21
C THR A 87 24.82 -16.63 -3.34
N GLU A 88 25.03 -16.58 -2.03
CA GLU A 88 24.79 -17.72 -1.13
C GLU A 88 23.79 -17.42 -0.01
N GLU A 89 23.63 -16.16 0.38
CA GLU A 89 22.82 -15.76 1.52
C GLU A 89 21.58 -14.98 1.07
N VAL A 90 20.41 -15.31 1.63
CA VAL A 90 19.18 -14.54 1.47
C VAL A 90 18.81 -13.93 2.81
N LYS A 91 18.72 -12.60 2.84
CA LYS A 91 18.23 -11.87 4.01
C LYS A 91 16.77 -11.53 3.84
N ILE A 92 15.98 -11.85 4.86
CA ILE A 92 14.53 -11.57 4.89
C ILE A 92 14.28 -10.40 5.83
N TYR A 93 13.48 -9.46 5.36
CA TYR A 93 12.99 -8.30 6.09
C TYR A 93 11.48 -8.39 6.22
N LEU A 94 10.95 -8.03 7.39
CA LEU A 94 9.53 -8.15 7.70
C LEU A 94 8.92 -6.79 8.04
N CYS A 95 7.65 -6.60 7.69
CA CYS A 95 6.80 -5.56 8.25
C CYS A 95 5.36 -6.06 8.38
N ARG A 96 4.53 -5.34 9.15
CA ARG A 96 3.10 -5.67 9.32
C ARG A 96 2.23 -4.61 8.67
N VAL A 97 1.20 -5.03 7.94
CA VAL A 97 0.24 -4.12 7.31
C VAL A 97 -1.17 -4.45 7.81
N ARG A 98 -1.86 -3.43 8.34
CA ARG A 98 -3.23 -3.56 8.84
C ARG A 98 -4.21 -2.96 7.85
N PHE A 99 -5.21 -3.74 7.45
CA PHE A 99 -6.36 -3.26 6.68
C PHE A 99 -7.61 -3.29 7.55
N ARG A 100 -8.45 -2.26 7.41
CA ARG A 100 -9.69 -2.11 8.16
C ARG A 100 -10.79 -1.64 7.21
N GLY A 101 -11.99 -2.17 7.38
CA GLY A 101 -13.16 -1.77 6.61
C GLY A 101 -13.78 -2.90 5.78
N PRO A 102 -15.11 -2.85 5.54
CA PRO A 102 -15.85 -3.89 4.84
C PRO A 102 -15.35 -4.16 3.41
N GLU A 103 -14.74 -3.16 2.76
CA GLU A 103 -14.19 -3.26 1.41
C GLU A 103 -13.06 -4.30 1.29
N TYR A 104 -12.41 -4.66 2.41
CA TYR A 104 -11.35 -5.66 2.45
C TYR A 104 -11.86 -7.08 2.77
N ALA A 105 -13.10 -7.22 3.27
CA ALA A 105 -13.62 -8.51 3.72
C ALA A 105 -13.63 -9.56 2.61
N ARG A 106 -13.86 -9.14 1.36
CA ARG A 106 -13.85 -10.02 0.19
C ARG A 106 -12.46 -10.23 -0.42
N ARG A 107 -11.46 -9.42 -0.05
CA ARG A 107 -10.09 -9.57 -0.55
C ARG A 107 -9.28 -10.59 0.24
N PHE A 108 -9.63 -10.80 1.51
CA PHE A 108 -8.92 -11.72 2.39
C PHE A 108 -9.83 -12.89 2.79
N PRO A 109 -9.80 -14.02 2.06
CA PRO A 109 -10.63 -15.16 2.38
C PRO A 109 -10.17 -15.82 3.69
N ARG A 110 -11.11 -16.14 4.59
CA ARG A 110 -10.80 -16.80 5.88
C ARG A 110 -10.16 -18.17 5.72
N ARG A 111 -10.42 -18.83 4.59
CA ARG A 111 -9.83 -20.10 4.20
C ARG A 111 -9.25 -19.93 2.80
N ALA A 112 -7.99 -20.32 2.63
CA ALA A 112 -7.36 -20.33 1.31
C ALA A 112 -8.21 -21.13 0.32
N PRO A 113 -8.74 -20.50 -0.75
CA PRO A 113 -9.48 -21.19 -1.78
C PRO A 113 -8.52 -22.07 -2.61
N ARG A 114 -9.07 -23.11 -3.25
CA ARG A 114 -8.29 -23.95 -4.17
C ARG A 114 -7.81 -23.20 -5.40
N THR A 115 -8.56 -22.18 -5.81
CA THR A 115 -8.26 -21.31 -6.94
C THR A 115 -8.62 -19.89 -6.51
N PRO A 116 -7.63 -19.05 -6.18
CA PRO A 116 -7.87 -17.67 -5.80
C PRO A 116 -8.61 -16.90 -6.90
N GLY A 117 -9.67 -16.21 -6.49
CA GLY A 117 -10.43 -15.32 -7.35
C GLY A 117 -9.64 -14.06 -7.74
N PRO A 118 -10.09 -13.31 -8.75
CA PRO A 118 -9.45 -12.06 -9.14
C PRO A 118 -9.41 -11.05 -7.97
N GLY A 119 -8.20 -10.74 -7.48
CA GLY A 119 -7.98 -9.75 -6.42
C GLY A 119 -8.11 -10.28 -5.00
N GLU A 120 -8.35 -11.58 -4.82
CA GLU A 120 -8.14 -12.23 -3.51
C GLU A 120 -6.64 -12.28 -3.20
N ILE A 121 -6.32 -12.18 -1.91
CA ILE A 121 -4.96 -12.18 -1.39
C ILE A 121 -4.84 -13.31 -0.39
N VAL A 122 -3.90 -14.21 -0.65
CA VAL A 122 -3.58 -15.35 0.21
C VAL A 122 -2.11 -15.35 0.60
N VAL A 123 -1.77 -16.22 1.55
CA VAL A 123 -0.37 -16.48 1.92
C VAL A 123 0.42 -16.93 0.68
N ASN A 124 1.66 -16.48 0.59
CA ASN A 124 2.60 -16.63 -0.53
C ASN A 124 2.29 -15.79 -1.78
N ASP A 125 1.20 -15.01 -1.81
CA ASP A 125 1.03 -14.05 -2.89
C ASP A 125 2.08 -12.93 -2.78
N ARG A 126 2.68 -12.58 -3.92
CA ARG A 126 3.34 -11.28 -4.05
C ARG A 126 2.26 -10.21 -4.18
N ILE A 127 2.36 -9.13 -3.42
CA ILE A 127 1.37 -8.04 -3.42
C ILE A 127 2.04 -6.68 -3.58
N LEU A 128 1.26 -5.71 -4.04
CA LEU A 128 1.58 -4.30 -4.01
C LEU A 128 0.63 -3.60 -3.04
N VAL A 129 1.18 -2.78 -2.15
CA VAL A 129 0.45 -2.12 -1.08
C VAL A 129 0.71 -0.62 -1.11
N VAL A 130 -0.36 0.17 -0.98
CA VAL A 130 -0.26 1.59 -0.61
C VAL A 130 -0.57 1.68 0.88
N ALA A 131 0.36 2.18 1.68
CA ALA A 131 0.21 2.24 3.13
C ALA A 131 0.78 3.51 3.75
N ARG A 132 0.43 3.78 5.00
CA ARG A 132 1.04 4.81 5.84
C ARG A 132 1.72 4.17 7.03
N LEU A 133 2.79 4.78 7.50
CA LEU A 133 3.44 4.33 8.74
C LEU A 133 2.52 4.60 9.93
N ALA A 134 2.20 3.56 10.70
CA ALA A 134 1.28 3.66 11.84
C ALA A 134 2.01 3.57 13.19
N GLY A 135 3.10 2.80 13.26
CA GLY A 135 3.88 2.67 14.49
C GLY A 135 4.82 1.47 14.47
N ARG A 136 5.21 1.02 15.65
CA ARG A 136 6.11 -0.13 15.83
C ARG A 136 5.48 -1.19 16.71
N THR A 137 5.88 -2.43 16.46
CA THR A 137 5.65 -3.56 17.35
C THR A 137 6.95 -4.36 17.46
N ARG A 138 6.91 -5.46 18.21
CA ARG A 138 7.96 -6.47 18.19
C ARG A 138 7.40 -7.77 17.64
N ALA A 139 8.23 -8.48 16.88
CA ALA A 139 8.02 -9.89 16.58
C ALA A 139 8.17 -10.73 17.86
N GLU A 140 7.83 -12.02 17.76
CA GLU A 140 7.91 -12.96 18.89
C GLU A 140 9.33 -13.12 19.42
N ASP A 141 10.33 -13.00 18.54
CA ASP A 141 11.76 -13.03 18.86
C ASP A 141 12.30 -11.70 19.44
N GLY A 142 11.44 -10.68 19.59
CA GLY A 142 11.79 -9.36 20.09
C GLY A 142 12.29 -8.39 19.01
N THR A 143 12.44 -8.82 17.76
CA THR A 143 12.88 -7.97 16.64
C THR A 143 11.87 -6.84 16.42
N PRO A 144 12.31 -5.56 16.34
CA PRO A 144 11.40 -4.45 16.07
C PRO A 144 10.83 -4.54 14.66
N LEU A 145 9.51 -4.44 14.53
CA LEU A 145 8.81 -4.42 13.26
C LEU A 145 8.02 -3.13 13.10
N TRP A 146 8.06 -2.58 11.90
CA TRP A 146 7.16 -1.49 11.53
C TRP A 146 5.76 -2.02 11.25
N VAL A 147 4.78 -1.29 11.77
CA VAL A 147 3.36 -1.48 11.50
C VAL A 147 2.90 -0.36 10.59
N LEU A 148 2.23 -0.74 9.52
CA LEU A 148 1.65 0.15 8.55
C LEU A 148 0.12 0.01 8.54
N GLU A 149 -0.55 1.11 8.24
CA GLU A 149 -1.97 1.12 7.90
C GLU A 149 -2.10 1.05 6.38
N GLY A 150 -2.74 0.00 5.87
CA GLY A 150 -2.95 -0.24 4.45
C GLY A 150 -4.17 0.50 3.92
N LEU A 151 -3.99 1.26 2.85
CA LEU A 151 -5.02 2.03 2.15
C LEU A 151 -5.46 1.37 0.85
N HIS A 152 -4.56 0.60 0.23
CA HIS A 152 -4.87 -0.15 -0.97
C HIS A 152 -3.96 -1.37 -1.09
N VAL A 153 -4.47 -2.40 -1.73
CA VAL A 153 -3.74 -3.67 -1.89
C VAL A 153 -4.12 -4.35 -3.20
N ARG A 154 -3.15 -4.96 -3.87
CA ARG A 154 -3.41 -5.76 -5.06
C ARG A 154 -2.46 -6.94 -5.11
N ALA A 155 -2.99 -8.12 -5.40
CA ALA A 155 -2.17 -9.28 -5.76
C ALA A 155 -1.39 -8.97 -7.05
N LEU A 156 -0.07 -9.04 -6.96
CA LEU A 156 0.82 -9.18 -8.10
C LEU A 156 0.91 -10.65 -8.52
N ARG A 157 0.72 -11.54 -7.51
CA ARG A 157 0.83 -13.01 -7.54
C ARG A 157 2.12 -13.47 -8.20
#